data_AF-A0A8B7ZY61-F1
#
_entry.id   AF-A0A8B7ZY61-F1
#
_cell.length_a   1.000
_cell.length_b   1.000
_cell.length_c   1.000
_cell.angle_alpha   90.00
_cell.angle_beta   90.00
_cell.angle_gamma   90.00
#
_symmetry.space_group_name_H-M   'P 1'
#
loop_
_entity.id
_entity.type
_entity.pdbx_description
1 polymer ?
#
loop_
_entity_poly.entity_id
_entity_poly.type
_entity_poly.pdbx_seq_one_letter_code
_entity_poly.pdbx_strand_id
1 'polypeptide(L)'
;MMMAASPAVVQSTESLDSDKTRFQVELEFVQCLANPHYLNFIAQRGYFKDSKFVNYLKYLQYWKEPQFAKYLKYPQCLHFLELLQYEHFRKELANAQCAQFIDDQQLLHWQHYTRKRMRLQQAAAEQFQQQQQHQKQQQMQQQLRQPPPQQQQQQQQEQKPLQPVQQNQQNPK
;
A
#
# COMPACT_ATOMS: atom_id res chain seq x y z
N MET A 1 -5.84 -54.98 -21.75
CA MET A 1 -6.35 -54.33 -20.53
C MET A 1 -6.33 -52.82 -20.77
N MET A 2 -7.41 -52.25 -21.32
CA MET A 2 -7.52 -50.79 -21.51
C MET A 2 -8.27 -50.23 -20.30
N MET A 3 -7.60 -49.40 -19.50
CA MET A 3 -8.24 -48.65 -18.42
C MET A 3 -9.07 -47.53 -19.05
N ALA A 4 -10.38 -47.74 -19.15
CA ALA A 4 -11.31 -46.66 -19.47
C ALA A 4 -11.29 -45.66 -18.30
N ALA A 5 -10.90 -44.42 -18.58
CA ALA A 5 -11.01 -43.33 -17.61
C ALA A 5 -12.49 -43.14 -17.25
N SER A 6 -12.80 -43.17 -15.95
CA SER A 6 -14.16 -42.97 -15.44
C SER A 6 -14.75 -41.63 -15.89
N PRO A 7 -16.03 -41.58 -16.34
CA PRO A 7 -16.67 -40.38 -16.88
C PRO A 7 -16.84 -39.24 -15.85
N ALA A 8 -16.74 -39.54 -14.55
CA ALA A 8 -16.86 -38.55 -13.47
C ALA A 8 -15.62 -37.63 -13.36
N VAL A 9 -14.42 -38.11 -13.69
CA VAL A 9 -13.19 -37.30 -13.63
C VAL A 9 -13.17 -36.29 -14.78
N VAL A 10 -13.68 -36.68 -15.95
CA VAL A 10 -13.68 -35.87 -17.18
C VAL A 10 -14.58 -34.63 -17.06
N GLN A 11 -15.77 -34.76 -16.44
CA GLN A 11 -16.68 -33.62 -16.21
C GLN A 11 -16.10 -32.58 -15.24
N SER A 12 -15.42 -33.02 -14.18
CA SER A 12 -14.79 -32.11 -13.22
C SER A 12 -13.54 -31.41 -13.76
N THR A 13 -12.80 -32.03 -14.69
CA THR A 13 -11.64 -31.38 -15.33
C THR A 13 -12.07 -30.33 -16.35
N GLU A 14 -13.10 -30.62 -17.15
CA GLU A 14 -13.63 -29.65 -18.13
C GLU A 14 -14.21 -28.39 -17.45
N SER A 15 -14.90 -28.54 -16.32
CA SER A 15 -15.45 -27.40 -15.57
C SER A 15 -14.33 -26.51 -14.99
N LEU A 16 -13.26 -27.13 -14.47
CA LEU A 16 -12.13 -26.40 -13.91
C LEU A 16 -11.35 -25.64 -14.99
N ASP A 17 -11.16 -26.25 -16.15
CA ASP A 17 -10.49 -25.57 -17.26
C ASP A 17 -11.35 -24.45 -17.83
N SER A 18 -12.67 -24.64 -17.91
CA SER A 18 -13.61 -23.57 -18.26
C SER A 18 -13.55 -22.40 -17.27
N ASP A 19 -13.49 -22.65 -15.96
CA ASP A 19 -13.38 -21.60 -14.94
C ASP A 19 -12.03 -20.86 -15.02
N LYS A 20 -10.92 -21.57 -15.28
CA LYS A 20 -9.61 -20.94 -15.52
C LYS A 20 -9.63 -20.08 -16.78
N THR A 21 -10.22 -20.57 -17.86
CA THR A 21 -10.36 -19.80 -19.11
C THR A 21 -11.19 -18.55 -18.88
N ARG A 22 -12.33 -18.66 -18.17
CA ARG A 22 -13.15 -17.50 -17.82
C ARG A 22 -12.33 -16.46 -17.05
N PHE A 23 -11.62 -16.90 -16.00
CA PHE A 23 -10.78 -16.02 -15.20
C PHE A 23 -9.71 -15.31 -16.03
N GLN A 24 -9.04 -16.05 -16.93
CA GLN A 24 -8.01 -15.47 -17.79
C GLN A 24 -8.59 -14.45 -18.78
N VAL A 25 -9.73 -14.77 -19.40
CA VAL A 25 -10.42 -13.87 -20.34
C VAL A 25 -10.89 -12.61 -19.61
N GLU A 26 -11.47 -12.74 -18.42
CA GLU A 26 -11.87 -11.61 -17.57
C GLU A 26 -10.65 -10.75 -17.18
N LEU A 27 -9.54 -11.38 -16.80
CA LEU A 27 -8.29 -10.71 -16.44
C LEU A 27 -7.71 -9.90 -17.61
N GLU A 28 -7.62 -10.51 -18.79
CA GLU A 28 -7.14 -9.85 -20.00
C GLU A 28 -8.07 -8.71 -20.40
N PHE A 29 -9.38 -8.96 -20.39
CA PHE A 29 -10.39 -7.95 -20.70
C PHE A 29 -10.30 -6.73 -19.78
N VAL A 30 -10.23 -6.93 -18.46
CA VAL A 30 -10.11 -5.83 -17.50
C VAL A 30 -8.84 -5.05 -17.76
N GLN A 31 -7.71 -5.71 -18.01
CA GLN A 31 -6.46 -5.03 -18.32
C GLN A 31 -6.52 -4.20 -19.61
N CYS A 32 -7.27 -4.64 -20.62
CA CYS A 32 -7.49 -3.84 -21.83
C CYS A 32 -8.22 -2.51 -21.56
N LEU A 33 -8.98 -2.39 -20.45
CA LEU A 33 -9.61 -1.12 -20.06
C LEU A 33 -8.59 -0.02 -19.70
N ALA A 34 -7.32 -0.36 -19.48
CA ALA A 34 -6.27 0.65 -19.29
C ALA A 34 -6.00 1.49 -20.55
N ASN A 35 -6.31 0.95 -21.74
CA ASN A 35 -6.08 1.63 -23.01
C ASN A 35 -7.26 2.55 -23.38
N PRO A 36 -7.08 3.88 -23.44
CA PRO A 36 -8.16 4.82 -23.73
C PRO A 36 -8.72 4.67 -25.15
N HIS A 37 -7.91 4.26 -26.12
CA HIS A 37 -8.39 4.00 -27.49
C HIS A 37 -9.27 2.76 -27.57
N TYR A 38 -8.99 1.74 -26.75
CA TYR A 38 -9.87 0.57 -26.66
C TYR A 38 -11.22 0.94 -26.04
N LEU A 39 -11.22 1.78 -25.00
CA LEU A 39 -12.45 2.32 -24.41
C LEU A 39 -13.26 3.13 -25.44
N ASN A 40 -12.60 3.97 -26.22
CA ASN A 40 -13.24 4.73 -27.30
C ASN A 40 -13.88 3.81 -28.35
N PHE A 41 -13.17 2.76 -28.76
CA PHE A 41 -13.68 1.76 -29.69
C PHE A 41 -14.95 1.08 -29.18
N ILE A 42 -14.96 0.67 -27.90
CA ILE A 42 -16.14 0.07 -27.26
C ILE A 42 -17.30 1.08 -27.22
N ALA A 43 -17.01 2.35 -26.89
CA ALA A 43 -18.00 3.41 -26.81
C ALA A 43 -18.65 3.70 -28.17
N GLN A 44 -17.84 3.82 -29.23
CA GLN A 44 -18.31 4.09 -30.59
C GLN A 44 -19.22 2.99 -31.13
N ARG A 45 -18.96 1.72 -30.78
CA ARG A 45 -19.84 0.59 -31.13
C ARG A 45 -21.11 0.51 -30.30
N GLY A 46 -21.26 1.37 -29.30
CA GLY A 46 -22.48 1.47 -28.50
C GLY A 46 -22.62 0.45 -27.39
N TYR A 47 -21.58 -0.35 -27.09
CA TYR A 47 -21.64 -1.36 -26.02
C TYR A 47 -21.94 -0.73 -24.65
N PHE A 48 -21.43 0.46 -24.37
CA PHE A 48 -21.71 1.16 -23.11
C PHE A 48 -23.16 1.63 -22.94
N LYS A 49 -23.98 1.56 -24.00
CA LYS A 49 -25.43 1.86 -23.97
C LYS A 49 -26.24 0.62 -23.55
N ASP A 50 -25.73 -0.59 -23.75
CA ASP A 50 -26.40 -1.82 -23.35
C ASP A 50 -26.29 -2.03 -21.83
N SER A 51 -27.45 -2.12 -21.17
CA SER A 51 -27.52 -2.38 -19.73
C SER A 51 -26.89 -3.72 -19.33
N LYS A 52 -26.92 -4.74 -20.18
CA LYS A 52 -26.27 -6.03 -19.90
C LYS A 52 -24.76 -5.86 -19.78
N PHE A 53 -24.16 -5.11 -20.70
CA PHE A 53 -22.72 -4.83 -20.68
C PHE A 53 -22.33 -3.99 -19.45
N VAL A 54 -23.14 -2.99 -19.10
CA VAL A 54 -22.90 -2.17 -17.90
C VAL A 54 -22.98 -3.01 -16.62
N ASN A 55 -23.93 -3.95 -16.55
CA ASN A 55 -24.02 -4.89 -15.44
C ASN A 55 -22.81 -5.84 -15.39
N TYR A 56 -22.27 -6.23 -16.55
CA TYR A 56 -21.02 -6.98 -16.60
C TYR A 56 -19.83 -6.18 -16.07
N LEU A 57 -19.73 -4.88 -16.39
CA LEU A 57 -18.70 -4.00 -15.80
C LEU A 57 -18.86 -3.85 -14.28
N LYS A 58 -20.10 -3.86 -13.76
CA LYS A 58 -20.33 -3.90 -12.30
C LYS A 58 -19.85 -5.20 -11.69
N TYR A 59 -20.13 -6.34 -12.34
CA TYR A 59 -19.65 -7.64 -11.91
C TYR A 59 -18.11 -7.63 -11.82
N LEU A 60 -17.40 -7.11 -12.82
CA LEU A 60 -15.94 -7.05 -12.84
C LEU A 60 -15.31 -6.19 -11.72
N GLN A 61 -16.09 -5.44 -10.93
CA GLN A 61 -15.54 -4.67 -9.80
C GLN A 61 -14.90 -5.55 -8.72
N TYR A 62 -15.17 -6.87 -8.70
CA TYR A 62 -14.48 -7.80 -7.79
C TYR A 62 -12.96 -7.80 -8.00
N TRP A 63 -12.47 -7.43 -9.20
CA TRP A 63 -11.02 -7.33 -9.49
C TRP A 63 -10.30 -6.29 -8.61
N LYS A 64 -11.03 -5.40 -7.96
CA LYS A 64 -10.48 -4.45 -6.97
C LYS A 64 -10.09 -5.10 -5.65
N GLU A 65 -10.64 -6.27 -5.33
CA GLU A 65 -10.29 -6.95 -4.09
C GLU A 65 -8.82 -7.40 -4.11
N PRO A 66 -8.07 -7.28 -3.00
CA PRO A 66 -6.63 -7.58 -2.96
C PRO A 66 -6.27 -9.00 -3.43
N GLN A 67 -7.17 -9.96 -3.19
CA GLN A 67 -7.00 -11.36 -3.59
C GLN A 67 -6.91 -11.55 -5.10
N PHE A 68 -7.55 -10.68 -5.89
CA PHE A 68 -7.54 -10.71 -7.36
C PHE A 68 -6.64 -9.62 -7.97
N ALA A 69 -6.60 -8.43 -7.35
CA ALA A 69 -5.83 -7.30 -7.85
C ALA A 69 -4.32 -7.61 -8.04
N LYS A 70 -3.77 -8.54 -7.24
CA LYS A 70 -2.38 -9.00 -7.35
C LYS A 70 -2.00 -9.59 -8.72
N TYR A 71 -2.97 -10.03 -9.50
CA TYR A 71 -2.73 -10.60 -10.85
C TYR A 71 -2.65 -9.52 -11.94
N LEU A 72 -3.10 -8.29 -11.67
CA LEU A 72 -3.12 -7.21 -12.65
C LEU A 72 -1.73 -6.62 -12.88
N LYS A 73 -1.33 -6.51 -14.16
CA LYS A 73 -0.08 -5.85 -14.56
C LYS A 73 -0.26 -4.35 -14.78
N TYR A 74 -1.45 -3.93 -15.21
CA TYR A 74 -1.77 -2.54 -15.51
C TYR A 74 -2.75 -1.97 -14.48
N PRO A 75 -2.28 -1.45 -13.34
CA PRO A 75 -3.17 -1.04 -12.23
C PRO A 75 -4.17 0.05 -12.62
N GLN A 76 -3.87 0.83 -13.66
CA GLN A 76 -4.75 1.88 -14.17
C GLN A 76 -6.10 1.36 -14.69
N CYS A 77 -6.18 0.09 -15.11
CA CYS A 77 -7.46 -0.47 -15.54
C CYS A 77 -8.55 -0.39 -14.47
N LEU A 78 -8.19 -0.52 -13.18
CA LEU A 78 -9.13 -0.42 -12.07
C LEU A 78 -9.70 0.99 -11.94
N HIS A 79 -8.88 2.01 -12.19
CA HIS A 79 -9.33 3.39 -12.18
C HIS A 79 -10.37 3.64 -13.30
N PHE A 80 -10.11 3.14 -14.51
CA PHE A 80 -11.10 3.24 -15.57
C PHE A 80 -12.35 2.40 -15.32
N LEU A 81 -12.21 1.21 -14.74
CA LEU A 81 -13.35 0.38 -14.38
C LEU A 81 -14.30 1.10 -13.39
N GLU A 82 -13.76 1.88 -12.47
CA GLU A 82 -14.54 2.77 -11.60
C GLU A 82 -15.19 3.91 -12.38
N LEU A 83 -14.44 4.59 -13.25
CA LEU A 83 -14.98 5.70 -14.04
C LEU A 83 -16.10 5.24 -14.99
N LEU A 84 -16.01 4.03 -15.53
CA LEU A 84 -17.01 3.43 -16.41
C LEU A 84 -18.36 3.19 -15.72
N GLN A 85 -18.41 3.20 -14.38
CA GLN A 85 -19.70 3.14 -13.66
C GLN A 85 -20.53 4.41 -13.87
N TYR A 86 -19.87 5.54 -14.13
CA TYR A 86 -20.55 6.79 -14.39
C TYR A 86 -21.01 6.90 -15.83
N GLU A 87 -22.31 7.17 -16.03
CA GLU A 87 -22.90 7.27 -17.36
C GLU A 87 -22.33 8.43 -18.18
N HIS A 88 -22.06 9.58 -17.54
CA HIS A 88 -21.48 10.74 -18.23
C HIS A 88 -20.12 10.40 -18.84
N PHE A 89 -19.26 9.71 -18.09
CA PHE A 89 -17.94 9.29 -18.59
C PHE A 89 -18.06 8.33 -19.78
N ARG A 90 -18.98 7.35 -19.70
CA ARG A 90 -19.25 6.43 -20.81
C ARG A 90 -19.71 7.13 -22.10
N LYS A 91 -20.48 8.21 -21.97
CA LYS A 91 -20.93 9.01 -23.12
C LYS A 91 -19.76 9.80 -23.73
N GLU A 92 -18.97 10.46 -22.89
CA GLU A 92 -17.82 11.25 -23.36
C GLU A 92 -16.76 10.39 -24.05
N LEU A 93 -16.58 9.13 -23.65
CA LEU A 93 -15.65 8.21 -24.28
C LEU A 93 -15.95 7.93 -25.77
N ALA A 94 -17.16 8.20 -26.27
CA ALA A 94 -17.44 8.09 -27.70
C ALA A 94 -16.72 9.16 -28.53
N ASN A 95 -16.36 10.29 -27.92
CA ASN A 95 -15.57 11.36 -28.53
C ASN A 95 -14.09 10.96 -28.59
N ALA A 96 -13.53 10.89 -29.80
CA ALA A 96 -12.12 10.55 -30.00
C ALA A 96 -11.15 11.54 -29.33
N GLN A 97 -11.53 12.81 -29.21
CA GLN A 97 -10.72 13.82 -28.52
C GLN A 97 -10.63 13.56 -27.01
N CYS A 98 -11.68 12.99 -26.40
CA CYS A 98 -11.65 12.58 -25.00
C CYS A 98 -10.61 11.47 -24.78
N ALA A 99 -10.60 10.46 -25.67
CA ALA A 99 -9.64 9.37 -25.58
C ALA A 99 -8.19 9.83 -25.80
N GLN A 100 -7.97 10.72 -26.77
CA GLN A 100 -6.67 11.33 -27.00
C GLN A 100 -6.22 12.15 -25.78
N PHE A 101 -7.10 12.96 -25.22
CA PHE A 101 -6.80 13.72 -24.00
C PHE A 101 -6.39 12.78 -22.85
N ILE A 102 -7.13 11.70 -22.63
CA ILE A 102 -6.79 10.71 -21.60
C ILE A 102 -5.41 10.10 -21.86
N ASP A 103 -5.09 9.75 -23.12
CA ASP A 103 -3.78 9.21 -23.51
C ASP A 103 -2.64 10.21 -23.23
N ASP A 104 -2.82 11.47 -23.61
CA ASP A 104 -1.86 12.54 -23.32
C ASP A 104 -1.63 12.71 -21.80
N GLN A 105 -2.70 12.63 -20.99
CA GLN A 105 -2.59 12.68 -19.54
C GLN A 105 -1.83 11.46 -18.97
N GLN A 106 -2.03 10.26 -19.53
CA GLN A 106 -1.25 9.07 -19.15
C GLN A 106 0.23 9.25 -19.47
N LEU A 107 0.53 9.72 -20.67
CA LEU A 107 1.90 9.95 -21.11
C LEU A 107 2.61 10.98 -20.21
N LEU A 108 1.96 12.11 -19.93
CA LEU A 108 2.50 13.14 -19.03
C LEU A 108 2.72 12.59 -17.62
N HIS A 109 1.77 11.79 -17.10
CA HIS A 109 1.92 11.14 -15.80
C HIS A 109 3.17 10.25 -15.78
N TRP A 110 3.36 9.39 -16.78
CA TRP A 110 4.52 8.49 -16.85
C TRP A 110 5.85 9.24 -17.00
N GLN A 111 5.90 10.29 -17.82
CA GLN A 111 7.11 11.11 -17.99
C GLN A 111 7.58 11.74 -16.66
N HIS A 112 6.65 12.17 -15.81
CA HIS A 112 6.97 12.85 -14.56
C HIS A 112 6.97 11.93 -13.34
N TYR A 113 6.44 10.70 -13.45
CA TYR A 113 6.26 9.76 -12.35
C TYR A 113 7.56 9.51 -11.58
N THR A 114 8.65 9.16 -12.27
CA THR A 114 9.94 8.85 -11.62
C THR A 114 10.49 10.02 -10.83
N ARG A 115 10.46 11.23 -11.40
CA ARG A 115 10.94 12.46 -10.74
C ARG A 115 10.08 12.82 -9.55
N LYS A 116 8.74 12.73 -9.69
CA LYS A 116 7.80 12.98 -8.60
C LYS A 116 8.02 11.99 -7.45
N ARG A 117 8.21 10.70 -7.76
CA ARG A 117 8.45 9.65 -6.76
C ARG A 117 9.75 9.88 -5.99
N MET A 118 10.84 10.21 -6.68
CA MET A 118 12.13 10.54 -6.05
C MET A 118 11.98 11.69 -5.04
N ARG A 119 11.31 12.78 -5.42
CA ARG A 119 11.09 13.93 -4.52
C ARG A 119 10.25 13.56 -3.30
N LEU A 120 9.21 12.75 -3.48
CA LEU A 120 8.38 12.29 -2.36
C LEU A 120 9.17 11.39 -1.40
N GLN A 121 10.04 10.53 -1.92
CA GLN A 121 10.92 9.68 -1.09
C GLN A 121 11.94 10.51 -0.31
N GLN A 122 12.53 11.54 -0.95
CA GLN A 122 13.45 12.47 -0.29
C GLN A 122 12.75 13.25 0.83
N ALA A 123 11.58 13.83 0.56
CA ALA A 123 10.81 14.56 1.57
C ALA A 123 10.42 13.67 2.77
N ALA A 124 10.02 12.41 2.51
CA ALA A 124 9.72 11.45 3.58
C ALA A 124 10.97 11.11 4.42
N ALA A 125 12.13 10.95 3.78
CA ALA A 125 13.39 10.70 4.47
C ALA A 125 13.84 11.89 5.32
N GLU A 126 13.71 13.12 4.81
CA GLU A 126 14.00 14.36 5.53
C GLU A 126 13.10 14.50 6.77
N GLN A 127 11.79 14.24 6.64
CA GLN A 127 10.85 14.26 7.77
C GLN A 127 11.23 13.24 8.85
N PHE A 128 11.62 12.03 8.44
CA PHE A 128 12.06 10.99 9.37
C PHE A 128 13.35 11.36 10.11
N GLN A 129 14.32 11.97 9.41
CA GLN A 129 15.56 12.45 10.03
C GLN A 129 15.30 13.60 11.02
N GLN A 130 14.44 14.55 10.68
CA GLN A 130 14.06 15.65 11.56
C GLN A 130 13.37 15.13 12.83
N GLN A 131 12.46 14.16 12.73
CA GLN A 131 11.82 13.54 13.90
C GLN A 131 12.83 12.85 14.82
N GLN A 132 13.79 12.10 14.26
CA GLN A 132 14.85 11.48 15.04
C GLN A 132 15.75 12.50 15.74
N GLN A 133 16.13 13.57 15.06
CA GLN A 133 16.93 14.65 15.66
C GLN A 133 16.16 15.34 16.80
N HIS A 134 14.87 15.62 16.59
CA HIS A 134 14.03 16.24 17.60
C HIS A 134 13.85 15.33 18.83
N GLN A 135 13.66 14.02 18.65
CA GLN A 135 13.64 13.05 19.76
C GLN A 135 14.97 12.99 20.51
N LYS A 136 16.10 12.94 19.80
CA LYS A 136 17.43 12.97 20.44
C LYS A 136 17.67 14.24 21.25
N GLN A 137 17.25 15.39 20.72
CA GLN A 137 17.40 16.67 21.40
C GLN A 137 16.52 16.79 22.65
N GLN A 138 15.29 16.26 22.60
CA GLN A 138 14.40 16.17 23.77
C GLN A 138 14.96 15.24 24.85
N GLN A 139 15.51 14.07 24.49
CA GLN A 139 16.15 13.16 25.44
C GLN A 139 17.38 13.81 26.12
N MET A 140 18.21 14.52 25.36
CA MET A 140 19.38 15.23 25.92
C MET A 140 18.95 16.32 26.91
N GLN A 141 17.91 17.10 26.60
CA GLN A 141 17.38 18.13 27.51
C GLN A 141 16.77 17.55 28.80
N GLN A 142 16.17 16.36 28.75
CA GLN A 142 15.68 15.67 29.96
C GLN A 142 16.83 15.19 30.85
N GLN A 143 17.94 14.69 30.28
CA GLN A 143 19.12 14.31 31.04
C GLN A 143 19.80 15.51 31.72
N LEU A 144 19.82 16.68 31.09
CA LEU A 144 20.37 17.92 31.65
C LEU A 144 19.48 18.59 32.72
N ARG A 145 18.22 18.17 32.87
CA ARG A 145 17.27 18.72 33.86
C ARG A 145 17.18 17.93 35.18
N GLN A 146 17.98 16.88 35.38
CA GLN A 146 18.02 16.17 36.67
C GLN A 146 18.78 17.01 37.72
N PRO A 147 18.22 17.26 38.92
CA PRO A 147 18.94 17.95 39.98
C PRO A 147 20.14 17.11 40.46
N PRO A 148 21.25 17.73 40.88
CA PRO A 148 22.42 17.01 41.37
C PRO A 148 22.07 16.18 42.64
N PRO A 149 22.62 14.96 42.80
CA PRO A 149 22.28 14.04 43.89
C PRO A 149 22.80 14.42 45.30
N GLN A 150 23.02 15.71 45.63
CA GLN A 150 23.77 16.10 46.83
C GLN A 150 22.98 16.60 48.05
N GLN A 151 21.64 16.57 48.08
CA GLN A 151 20.88 17.04 49.27
C GLN A 151 20.29 15.95 50.18
N GLN A 152 20.42 14.67 49.86
CA GLN A 152 19.87 13.60 50.72
C GLN A 152 20.84 13.03 51.76
N GLN A 153 22.12 13.42 51.72
CA GLN A 153 23.13 12.86 52.63
C GLN A 153 23.45 13.71 53.86
N GLN A 154 22.92 14.94 53.94
CA GLN A 154 23.22 15.86 55.05
C GLN A 154 22.24 15.75 56.23
N GLN A 155 21.05 15.17 56.07
CA GLN A 155 20.12 14.95 57.19
C GLN A 155 20.39 13.68 58.02
N GLN A 156 21.34 12.83 57.61
CA GLN A 156 21.64 11.58 58.32
C GLN A 156 22.91 11.64 59.18
N GLN A 157 23.62 12.77 59.20
CA GLN A 157 24.81 12.94 60.05
C GLN A 157 24.54 13.59 61.42
N GLU A 158 23.32 14.05 61.70
CA GLU A 158 22.99 14.71 62.98
C GLU A 158 22.58 13.74 64.11
N GLN A 159 22.62 12.43 63.87
CA GLN A 159 22.42 11.40 64.91
C GLN A 159 23.61 10.44 64.96
N LYS A 160 24.77 10.90 65.44
CA LYS A 160 25.83 10.03 65.94
C LYS A 160 25.85 10.08 67.47
N PRO A 161 25.48 9.02 68.19
CA PRO A 161 25.72 8.92 69.62
C PRO A 161 27.23 8.79 69.87
N LEU A 162 27.75 9.57 70.82
CA LEU A 162 29.12 9.45 71.33
C LEU A 162 29.32 8.08 71.99
N GLN A 163 30.36 7.34 71.59
CA GLN A 163 30.90 6.22 72.36
C GLN A 163 32.43 6.25 72.41
N PRO A 164 33.04 5.73 73.49
CA PRO A 164 34.34 6.19 73.99
C PRO A 164 35.52 5.33 73.52
N VAL A 165 36.69 5.97 73.68
CA VAL A 165 38.06 5.53 73.43
C VAL A 165 38.45 4.27 74.22
N GLN A 166 39.16 3.34 73.55
CA GLN A 166 40.15 2.38 74.10
C GLN A 166 40.95 1.86 72.89
N GLN A 167 42.17 2.31 72.61
CA GLN A 167 43.46 2.11 73.28
C GLN A 167 43.97 0.65 73.25
N ASN A 168 45.09 0.50 72.52
CA ASN A 168 46.23 -0.38 72.75
C ASN A 168 46.42 -1.71 71.99
N GLN A 169 47.71 -1.87 71.70
CA GLN A 169 48.53 -3.08 71.48
C GLN A 169 48.58 -3.63 70.06
N GLN A 170 49.63 -3.29 69.30
CA GLN A 170 50.96 -3.93 69.28
C GLN A 170 51.00 -5.17 68.38
N ASN A 171 51.32 -4.92 67.10
CA ASN A 171 52.48 -5.44 66.35
C ASN A 171 52.71 -6.99 66.24
N PRO A 172 53.66 -7.48 65.42
CA PRO A 172 53.33 -8.05 64.12
C PRO A 172 53.85 -9.49 63.94
N LYS A 173 53.37 -10.18 62.89
CA LYS A 173 54.19 -10.88 61.88
C LYS A 173 53.29 -11.46 60.80
#